data_AF-A0A2T4FFP2-F1
#
_entry.id   AF-A0A2T4FFP2-F1
#
_cell.length_a   1.000
_cell.length_b   1.000
_cell.length_c   1.000
_cell.angle_alpha   90.00
_cell.angle_beta   90.00
_cell.angle_gamma   90.00
#
_symmetry.space_group_name_H-M   'P 1'
#
loop_
_entity.id
_entity.type
_entity.pdbx_description
1 polymer ?
#
loop_
_entity_poly.entity_id
_entity_poly.type
_entity_poly.pdbx_seq_one_letter_code
_entity_poly.pdbx_strand_id
1 'polypeptide(L)'
;MMSPRNATGTCSAKIINDPDITDFQAATFTVMRDEVNRRWMIYAQAAGSHITSGLRFFIPLSGNVKNKKYKLVTSPDNDSEMTIIWEKLRGGELFQYISTHGHAKVTIDEKSRKTSVEFEFIAGDGNTTVEVSHGQLKVTGYSHDIGSVTADVRGAINTQYKSTEVSLTHQPASRTFPASFLGWSRHYQPRPDVREFIMALRVADNLRPGTYQVSTQSQEVEIVLFDMNGRFVPYWGYEGEVNIVAIPTPGTTKGGMKATFHFKGADGTKRETVEVSAGHLDIRP
;
A
#
# COMPACT_ATOMS: atom_id res chain seq x y z
N MET A 1 -3.45 -1.32 7.69
CA MET A 1 -3.29 -1.42 6.22
C MET A 1 -1.93 -2.05 5.95
N MET A 2 -1.87 -3.19 5.26
CA MET A 2 -0.60 -3.86 4.90
C MET A 2 0.04 -3.19 3.69
N SER A 3 0.20 -1.87 3.75
CA SER A 3 1.00 -1.17 2.75
C SER A 3 2.47 -1.33 3.14
N PRO A 4 3.34 -1.71 2.20
CA PRO A 4 4.74 -1.94 2.49
C PRO A 4 5.41 -0.64 2.96
N ARG A 5 6.10 -0.71 4.10
CA ARG A 5 6.97 0.39 4.55
C ARG A 5 8.21 0.39 3.66
N ASN A 6 8.18 1.21 2.61
CA ASN A 6 9.23 1.24 1.58
C ASN A 6 10.02 2.55 1.58
N ALA A 7 9.76 3.47 2.51
CA ALA A 7 10.43 4.76 2.57
C ALA A 7 10.85 5.12 4.00
N THR A 8 11.91 5.92 4.12
CA THR A 8 12.31 6.58 5.38
C THR A 8 12.08 8.07 5.25
N GLY A 9 11.77 8.75 6.36
CA GLY A 9 11.46 10.17 6.27
C GLY A 9 10.99 10.80 7.57
N THR A 10 10.49 12.02 7.43
CA THR A 10 9.79 12.77 8.46
C THR A 10 8.51 13.36 7.88
N CYS A 11 7.45 13.41 8.69
CA CYS A 11 6.31 14.25 8.40
C CYS A 11 5.74 14.81 9.68
N SER A 12 5.45 16.11 9.69
CA SER A 12 4.86 16.80 10.82
C SER A 12 3.93 17.90 10.35
N ALA A 13 2.88 18.17 11.14
CA ALA A 13 1.99 19.30 10.94
C ALA A 13 1.28 19.67 12.25
N LYS A 14 0.83 20.92 12.34
CA LYS A 14 -0.15 21.33 13.35
C LYS A 14 -1.55 21.03 12.84
N ILE A 15 -2.37 20.45 13.70
CA ILE A 15 -3.76 20.09 13.40
C ILE A 15 -4.64 20.96 14.28
N ILE A 16 -5.45 21.81 13.65
CA ILE A 16 -6.29 22.81 14.30
C ILE A 16 -7.75 22.39 14.10
N ASN A 17 -8.57 22.54 15.15
CA ASN A 17 -9.97 22.11 15.22
C ASN A 17 -10.20 20.59 15.15
N ASP A 18 -9.15 19.78 15.26
CA ASP A 18 -9.29 18.35 15.55
C ASP A 18 -9.35 18.15 17.08
N PRO A 19 -10.38 17.47 17.61
CA PRO A 19 -10.55 17.32 19.06
C PRO A 19 -9.56 16.35 19.73
N ASP A 20 -8.90 15.49 18.95
CA ASP A 20 -8.07 14.41 19.48
C ASP A 20 -6.58 14.64 19.26
N ILE A 21 -6.20 15.38 18.21
CA ILE A 21 -4.81 15.53 17.78
C ILE A 21 -4.56 17.00 17.47
N THR A 22 -3.57 17.60 18.14
CA THR A 22 -3.10 18.97 17.83
C THR A 22 -1.78 18.99 17.07
N ASP A 23 -1.00 17.93 17.22
CA ASP A 23 0.35 17.78 16.69
C ASP A 23 0.47 16.43 16.01
N PHE A 24 0.67 16.44 14.70
CA PHE A 24 0.90 15.23 13.93
C PHE A 24 2.40 15.00 13.75
N GLN A 25 2.85 13.77 14.01
CA GLN A 25 4.17 13.28 13.64
C GLN A 25 4.06 11.85 13.09
N ALA A 26 4.54 11.65 11.87
CA ALA A 26 4.56 10.33 11.26
C ALA A 26 5.79 9.52 11.69
N ALA A 27 5.58 8.22 11.88
CA ALA A 27 6.62 7.24 12.18
C ALA A 27 6.89 6.30 10.99
N THR A 28 5.91 6.10 10.11
CA THR A 28 6.01 5.16 8.99
C THR A 28 5.58 5.79 7.69
N PHE A 29 6.29 5.44 6.61
CA PHE A 29 6.10 6.03 5.30
C PHE A 29 5.97 4.95 4.22
N THR A 30 5.02 5.16 3.32
CA THR A 30 4.86 4.37 2.11
C THR A 30 4.69 5.31 0.92
N VAL A 31 5.48 5.10 -0.13
CA VAL A 31 5.42 5.87 -1.38
C VAL A 31 5.11 4.90 -2.51
N MET A 32 4.01 5.13 -3.21
CA MET A 32 3.52 4.29 -4.29
C MET A 32 3.32 5.11 -5.55
N ARG A 33 3.51 4.46 -6.69
CA ARG A 33 3.26 5.02 -8.01
C ARG A 33 1.97 4.39 -8.55
N ASP A 34 0.90 5.17 -8.57
CA ASP A 34 -0.41 4.76 -9.08
C ASP A 34 -0.50 5.16 -10.55
N GLU A 35 -0.05 4.27 -11.43
CA GLU A 35 -0.05 4.48 -12.88
C GLU A 35 -1.47 4.55 -13.46
N VAL A 36 -2.44 3.91 -12.81
CA VAL A 36 -3.84 3.87 -13.26
C VAL A 36 -4.48 5.25 -13.14
N ASN A 37 -4.34 5.89 -11.97
CA ASN A 37 -4.86 7.24 -11.75
C ASN A 37 -3.81 8.32 -12.04
N ARG A 38 -2.67 7.94 -12.63
CA ARG A 38 -1.54 8.81 -12.97
C ARG A 38 -1.12 9.74 -11.83
N ARG A 39 -0.93 9.18 -10.63
CA ARG A 39 -0.49 9.93 -9.44
C ARG A 39 0.53 9.19 -8.59
N TRP A 40 1.34 9.95 -7.86
CA TRP A 40 2.06 9.51 -6.69
C TRP A 40 1.10 9.43 -5.51
N MET A 41 1.23 8.37 -4.71
CA MET A 41 0.53 8.20 -3.44
C MET A 41 1.54 8.10 -2.31
N ILE A 42 1.48 9.02 -1.34
CA ILE A 42 2.33 8.97 -0.15
C ILE A 42 1.45 8.82 1.08
N TYR A 43 1.76 7.83 1.91
CA TYR A 43 1.13 7.61 3.20
C TYR A 43 2.16 7.91 4.27
N ALA A 44 1.83 8.85 5.15
CA ALA A 44 2.59 9.14 6.36
C ALA A 44 1.70 8.83 7.56
N GLN A 45 2.08 7.87 8.39
CA GLN A 45 1.25 7.39 9.51
C GLN A 45 1.98 7.53 10.84
N ALA A 46 1.26 7.97 11.88
CA ALA A 46 1.77 8.04 13.24
C ALA A 46 1.85 6.65 13.89
N ALA A 47 2.82 6.45 14.78
CA ALA A 47 2.90 5.28 15.65
C ALA A 47 2.19 5.60 16.98
N GLY A 48 0.86 5.47 17.02
CA GLY A 48 0.06 5.69 18.23
C GLY A 48 -0.63 4.40 18.69
N SER A 49 -0.73 4.18 20.01
CA SER A 49 -1.36 2.99 20.63
C SER A 49 -2.89 3.06 20.72
N HIS A 50 -3.48 4.26 20.64
CA HIS A 50 -4.92 4.45 20.88
C HIS A 50 -5.67 5.12 19.72
N ILE A 51 -4.98 5.98 18.95
CA ILE A 51 -5.50 6.61 17.73
C ILE A 51 -4.45 6.41 16.64
N THR A 52 -4.84 5.74 15.57
CA THR A 52 -4.00 5.68 14.36
C THR A 52 -4.34 6.90 13.53
N SER A 53 -3.36 7.72 13.16
CA SER A 53 -3.58 8.89 12.33
C SER A 53 -2.58 8.96 11.19
N GLY A 54 -2.93 9.71 10.14
CA GLY A 54 -2.06 9.83 9.00
C GLY A 54 -2.46 10.94 8.03
N LEU A 55 -1.51 11.25 7.16
CA LEU A 55 -1.72 12.08 5.99
C LEU A 55 -1.52 11.23 4.73
N ARG A 56 -2.45 11.35 3.79
CA ARG A 56 -2.36 10.74 2.47
C ARG A 56 -2.25 11.82 1.40
N PHE A 57 -1.19 11.76 0.61
CA PHE A 57 -0.89 12.71 -0.45
C PHE A 57 -1.15 12.05 -1.79
N PHE A 58 -1.91 12.71 -2.67
CA PHE A 58 -2.18 12.29 -4.04
C PHE A 58 -1.61 13.34 -4.99
N ILE A 59 -0.36 13.17 -5.44
CA ILE A 59 0.35 14.16 -6.27
C ILE A 59 0.32 13.70 -7.73
N PRO A 60 -0.05 14.53 -8.72
CA PRO A 60 -0.01 14.14 -10.14
C PRO A 60 1.37 13.60 -10.60
N LEU A 61 1.38 12.59 -11.48
CA LEU A 61 2.60 12.10 -12.14
C LEU A 61 3.05 13.11 -13.22
N SER A 62 3.84 14.09 -12.81
CA SER A 62 4.51 15.05 -13.71
C SER A 62 6.01 14.79 -13.89
N GLY A 63 6.50 13.60 -13.50
CA GLY A 63 7.93 13.29 -13.49
C GLY A 63 8.68 14.05 -12.38
N ASN A 64 9.95 14.38 -12.64
CA ASN A 64 10.74 15.21 -11.74
C ASN A 64 10.18 16.63 -11.67
N VAL A 65 9.87 17.10 -10.45
CA VAL A 65 9.40 18.46 -10.21
C VAL A 65 10.22 19.11 -9.10
N LYS A 66 10.45 20.41 -9.18
CA LYS A 66 11.18 21.17 -8.16
C LYS A 66 10.37 22.36 -7.71
N ASN A 67 10.02 22.41 -6.42
CA ASN A 67 9.26 23.48 -5.80
C ASN A 67 7.96 23.84 -6.55
N LYS A 68 7.33 22.87 -7.23
CA LYS A 68 6.09 23.09 -7.97
C LYS A 68 4.98 23.33 -6.97
N LYS A 69 4.24 24.42 -7.13
CA LYS A 69 3.07 24.74 -6.31
C LYS A 69 1.85 24.02 -6.87
N TYR A 70 1.10 23.39 -5.99
CA TYR A 70 -0.17 22.77 -6.28
C TYR A 70 -1.25 23.42 -5.43
N LYS A 71 -2.42 23.61 -6.04
CA LYS A 71 -3.63 23.96 -5.31
C LYS A 71 -4.22 22.69 -4.70
N LEU A 72 -4.64 22.76 -3.43
CA LEU A 72 -5.25 21.64 -2.74
C LEU A 72 -6.77 21.69 -2.90
N VAL A 73 -7.35 20.61 -3.41
CA VAL A 73 -8.78 20.50 -3.72
C VAL A 73 -9.30 19.10 -3.40
N THR A 74 -10.63 18.96 -3.38
CA THR A 74 -11.30 17.69 -3.07
C THR A 74 -11.29 16.73 -4.26
N SER A 75 -11.34 17.24 -5.48
CA SER A 75 -11.36 16.43 -6.71
C SER A 75 -10.52 17.13 -7.77
N PRO A 76 -9.22 16.80 -7.88
CA PRO A 76 -8.32 17.40 -8.85
C PRO A 76 -8.76 17.06 -10.27
N ASP A 77 -8.80 18.07 -11.14
CA ASP A 77 -9.16 17.90 -12.56
C ASP A 77 -7.97 18.12 -13.52
N ASN A 78 -6.82 18.57 -12.99
CA ASN A 78 -5.64 18.90 -13.79
C ASN A 78 -4.31 18.72 -13.03
N ASP A 79 -3.19 18.78 -13.77
CA ASP A 79 -1.83 18.53 -13.26
C ASP A 79 -1.25 19.65 -12.35
N SER A 80 -2.01 20.70 -12.06
CA SER A 80 -1.66 21.75 -11.09
C SER A 80 -2.45 21.66 -9.78
N GLU A 81 -3.37 20.71 -9.70
CA GLU A 81 -4.17 20.42 -8.52
C GLU A 81 -3.76 19.08 -7.90
N MET A 82 -3.89 18.97 -6.59
CA MET A 82 -3.61 17.73 -5.87
C MET A 82 -4.52 17.62 -4.64
N THR A 83 -4.58 16.44 -4.03
CA THR A 83 -5.38 16.21 -2.82
C THR A 83 -4.49 15.74 -1.68
N ILE A 84 -4.76 16.24 -0.49
CA ILE A 84 -4.23 15.69 0.76
C ILE A 84 -5.42 15.32 1.65
N ILE A 85 -5.36 14.14 2.27
CA ILE A 85 -6.37 13.68 3.21
C ILE A 85 -5.72 13.57 4.59
N TRP A 86 -6.32 14.24 5.57
CA TRP A 86 -6.08 13.99 6.99
C TRP A 86 -7.02 12.89 7.46
N GLU A 87 -6.49 11.86 8.11
CA GLU A 87 -7.32 10.76 8.60
C GLU A 87 -6.91 10.29 9.99
N LYS A 88 -7.91 9.81 10.74
CA LYS A 88 -7.71 9.16 12.03
C LYS A 88 -8.69 8.00 12.22
N LEU A 89 -8.22 6.96 12.88
CA LEU A 89 -9.00 5.82 13.32
C LEU A 89 -9.11 5.87 14.85
N ARG A 90 -10.33 6.03 15.35
CA ARG A 90 -10.62 6.12 16.78
C ARG A 90 -11.79 5.20 17.11
N GLY A 91 -11.61 4.28 18.06
CA GLY A 91 -12.67 3.35 18.46
C GLY A 91 -13.15 2.42 17.32
N GLY A 92 -12.31 2.16 16.32
CA GLY A 92 -12.68 1.37 15.13
C GLY A 92 -13.39 2.16 14.03
N GLU A 93 -13.71 3.42 14.26
CA GLU A 93 -14.31 4.32 13.27
C GLU A 93 -13.24 5.17 12.57
N LEU A 94 -13.34 5.25 11.24
CA LEU A 94 -12.42 5.98 10.38
C LEU A 94 -13.00 7.35 10.03
N PHE A 95 -12.28 8.40 10.41
CA PHE A 95 -12.60 9.79 10.08
C PHE A 95 -11.64 10.27 8.99
N GLN A 96 -12.16 10.85 7.92
CA GLN A 96 -11.39 11.30 6.76
C GLN A 96 -11.78 12.72 6.38
N TYR A 97 -10.84 13.65 6.51
CA TYR A 97 -10.99 15.04 6.12
C TYR A 97 -10.21 15.28 4.84
N ILE A 98 -10.91 15.59 3.76
CA ILE A 98 -10.31 15.77 2.43
C ILE A 98 -10.04 17.26 2.22
N SER A 99 -8.85 17.60 1.71
CA SER A 99 -8.51 19.01 1.40
C SER A 99 -9.57 19.67 0.51
N THR A 100 -10.06 20.84 0.91
CA THR A 100 -11.02 21.64 0.13
C THR A 100 -10.36 22.88 -0.46
N HIS A 101 -9.41 23.48 0.26
CA HIS A 101 -8.58 24.56 -0.22
C HIS A 101 -7.24 24.61 0.53
N GLY A 102 -6.24 25.21 -0.09
CA GLY A 102 -4.89 25.31 0.46
C GLY A 102 -3.85 25.22 -0.63
N HIS A 103 -2.60 25.06 -0.23
CA HIS A 103 -1.50 24.93 -1.16
C HIS A 103 -0.45 23.95 -0.66
N ALA A 104 0.20 23.30 -1.61
CA ALA A 104 1.37 22.48 -1.36
C ALA A 104 2.49 22.88 -2.31
N LYS A 105 3.73 22.83 -1.84
CA LYS A 105 4.93 23.03 -2.64
C LYS A 105 5.74 21.75 -2.63
N VAL A 106 5.85 21.14 -3.80
CA VAL A 106 6.34 19.78 -3.97
C VAL A 106 7.65 19.77 -4.75
N THR A 107 8.60 18.96 -4.28
CA THR A 107 9.78 18.54 -5.05
C THR A 107 9.78 17.01 -5.10
N ILE A 108 9.93 16.44 -6.30
CA ILE A 108 10.11 15.01 -6.55
C ILE A 108 11.36 14.87 -7.41
N ASP A 109 12.32 14.10 -6.91
CA ASP A 109 13.48 13.63 -7.65
C ASP A 109 13.41 12.11 -7.69
N GLU A 110 12.94 11.57 -8.82
CA GLU A 110 12.81 10.14 -9.06
C GLU A 110 14.17 9.45 -9.10
N LYS A 111 15.22 10.14 -9.57
CA LYS A 111 16.57 9.58 -9.69
C LYS A 111 17.20 9.38 -8.32
N SER A 112 17.09 10.39 -7.44
CA SER A 112 17.60 10.26 -6.08
C SER A 112 16.61 9.64 -5.10
N ARG A 113 15.40 9.30 -5.56
CA ARG A 113 14.30 8.72 -4.76
C ARG A 113 13.99 9.60 -3.56
N LYS A 114 13.82 10.91 -3.79
CA LYS A 114 13.55 11.92 -2.76
C LYS A 114 12.31 12.70 -3.10
N THR A 115 11.41 12.82 -2.14
CA THR A 115 10.25 13.70 -2.24
C THR A 115 10.18 14.59 -1.00
N SER A 116 9.89 15.88 -1.22
CA SER A 116 9.58 16.82 -0.14
C SER A 116 8.33 17.61 -0.46
N VAL A 117 7.49 17.81 0.55
CA VAL A 117 6.26 18.60 0.45
C VAL A 117 6.19 19.56 1.62
N GLU A 118 6.03 20.85 1.34
CA GLU A 118 5.57 21.87 2.30
C GLU A 118 4.07 22.08 2.03
N PHE A 119 3.20 22.05 3.04
CA PHE A 119 1.76 22.08 2.81
C PHE A 119 0.99 22.77 3.94
N GLU A 120 -0.07 23.47 3.56
CA GLU A 120 -1.06 24.05 4.46
C GLU A 120 -2.44 24.02 3.79
N PHE A 121 -3.45 23.55 4.51
CA PHE A 121 -4.80 23.39 3.96
C PHE A 121 -5.89 23.33 4.99
N ILE A 122 -7.11 23.57 4.53
CA ILE A 122 -8.33 23.22 5.25
C ILE A 122 -8.92 21.96 4.60
N ALA A 123 -9.39 21.06 5.45
CA ALA A 123 -9.96 19.78 5.09
C ALA A 123 -11.35 19.64 5.67
N GLY A 124 -12.27 19.01 4.93
CA GLY A 124 -13.66 18.86 5.33
C GLY A 124 -14.13 17.41 5.36
N ASP A 125 -15.05 17.13 6.27
CA ASP A 125 -15.92 15.95 6.28
C ASP A 125 -17.34 16.40 6.68
N GLY A 126 -18.24 16.49 5.70
CA GLY A 126 -19.56 17.11 5.87
C GLY A 126 -19.46 18.54 6.40
N ASN A 127 -20.02 18.79 7.58
CA ASN A 127 -20.00 20.11 8.23
C ASN A 127 -18.78 20.32 9.15
N THR A 128 -17.87 19.35 9.26
CA THR A 128 -16.71 19.43 10.13
C THR A 128 -15.48 19.81 9.33
N THR A 129 -14.71 20.77 9.83
CA THR A 129 -13.47 21.23 9.18
C THR A 129 -12.28 21.12 10.12
N VAL A 130 -11.15 20.68 9.57
CA VAL A 130 -9.84 20.66 10.23
C VAL A 130 -8.90 21.53 9.42
N GLU A 131 -8.11 22.36 10.09
CA GLU A 131 -7.02 23.09 9.46
C GLU A 131 -5.69 22.40 9.76
N VAL A 132 -4.87 22.26 8.73
CA VAL A 132 -3.53 21.67 8.80
C VAL A 132 -2.54 22.75 8.40
N SER A 133 -1.68 23.16 9.32
CA SER A 133 -0.70 24.23 9.10
C SER A 133 0.73 23.80 9.41
N HIS A 134 1.71 24.53 8.88
CA HIS A 134 3.14 24.25 9.04
C HIS A 134 3.53 22.81 8.65
N GLY A 135 2.82 22.26 7.66
CA GLY A 135 3.00 20.89 7.21
C GLY A 135 4.31 20.72 6.46
N GLN A 136 5.11 19.73 6.86
CA GLN A 136 6.33 19.34 6.15
C GLN A 136 6.40 17.82 6.04
N LEU A 137 6.78 17.34 4.85
CA LEU A 137 7.06 15.95 4.53
C LEU A 137 8.41 15.89 3.83
N LYS A 138 9.28 14.98 4.25
CA LYS A 138 10.50 14.61 3.55
C LYS A 138 10.63 13.10 3.57
N VAL A 139 10.60 12.47 2.41
CA VAL A 139 10.76 11.02 2.28
C VAL A 139 11.88 10.71 1.30
N THR A 140 12.63 9.65 1.60
CA THR A 140 13.79 9.22 0.83
C THR A 140 13.85 7.70 0.71
N GLY A 141 14.57 7.22 -0.28
CA GLY A 141 14.91 5.80 -0.40
C GLY A 141 13.79 4.90 -0.89
N TYR A 142 12.66 5.47 -1.33
CA TYR A 142 11.56 4.69 -1.88
C TYR A 142 11.96 3.99 -3.18
N SER A 143 11.78 2.67 -3.24
CA SER A 143 11.76 1.92 -4.49
C SER A 143 10.33 1.78 -4.98
N HIS A 144 10.15 1.86 -6.29
CA HIS A 144 8.99 1.25 -6.94
C HIS A 144 9.48 -0.07 -7.44
N ASP A 145 9.09 -1.11 -6.72
CA ASP A 145 9.36 -2.43 -7.22
C ASP A 145 8.57 -2.56 -8.53
N ILE A 146 9.22 -3.08 -9.55
CA ILE A 146 8.67 -3.31 -10.87
C ILE A 146 8.34 -4.79 -11.03
N GLY A 147 7.47 -5.07 -12.00
CA GLY A 147 7.12 -6.42 -12.37
C GLY A 147 5.62 -6.62 -12.39
N SER A 148 5.18 -7.85 -12.16
CA SER A 148 3.78 -8.21 -12.30
C SER A 148 3.42 -9.43 -11.47
N VAL A 149 2.20 -9.42 -10.98
CA VAL A 149 1.51 -10.59 -10.45
C VAL A 149 0.25 -10.83 -11.28
N THR A 150 0.11 -12.05 -11.79
CA THR A 150 -1.07 -12.47 -12.57
C THR A 150 -1.58 -13.80 -12.08
N ALA A 151 -2.89 -14.01 -12.13
CA ALA A 151 -3.51 -15.29 -11.82
C ALA A 151 -4.94 -15.37 -12.36
N ASP A 152 -5.47 -16.57 -12.51
CA ASP A 152 -6.90 -16.79 -12.73
C ASP A 152 -7.55 -17.15 -11.39
N VAL A 153 -8.58 -16.40 -10.98
CA VAL A 153 -9.31 -16.60 -9.72
C VAL A 153 -10.73 -17.04 -10.04
N ARG A 154 -11.17 -18.16 -9.44
CA ARG A 154 -12.51 -18.74 -9.60
C ARG A 154 -13.15 -19.07 -8.26
N GLY A 155 -14.48 -19.16 -8.22
CA GLY A 155 -15.25 -19.52 -7.03
C GLY A 155 -16.09 -18.35 -6.52
N ALA A 156 -15.92 -17.98 -5.25
CA ALA A 156 -16.59 -16.82 -4.66
C ALA A 156 -16.25 -15.50 -5.40
N ILE A 157 -15.05 -15.43 -5.96
CA ILE A 157 -14.60 -14.37 -6.87
C ILE A 157 -14.31 -15.01 -8.23
N ASN A 158 -14.75 -14.36 -9.31
CA ASN A 158 -14.43 -14.77 -10.67
C ASN A 158 -13.76 -13.59 -11.40
N THR A 159 -12.43 -13.64 -11.52
CA THR A 159 -11.67 -12.55 -12.14
C THR A 159 -10.33 -13.05 -12.70
N GLN A 160 -9.84 -12.38 -13.74
CA GLN A 160 -8.46 -12.50 -14.17
C GLN A 160 -7.64 -11.47 -13.39
N TYR A 161 -6.87 -11.93 -12.40
CA TYR A 161 -6.04 -11.06 -11.59
C TYR A 161 -4.86 -10.55 -12.41
N LYS A 162 -4.71 -9.22 -12.48
CA LYS A 162 -3.56 -8.56 -13.07
C LYS A 162 -3.16 -7.38 -12.21
N SER A 163 -1.97 -7.45 -11.62
CA SER A 163 -1.48 -6.39 -10.77
C SER A 163 -1.31 -5.09 -11.55
N THR A 164 -1.81 -4.00 -10.99
CA THR A 164 -1.50 -2.63 -11.37
C THR A 164 -0.37 -2.05 -10.51
N GLU A 165 -0.14 -2.63 -9.33
CA GLU A 165 0.93 -2.26 -8.42
C GLU A 165 1.56 -3.52 -7.82
N VAL A 166 2.87 -3.47 -7.56
CA VAL A 166 3.63 -4.54 -6.89
C VAL A 166 4.60 -3.95 -5.87
N SER A 167 4.94 -4.75 -4.87
CA SER A 167 6.02 -4.43 -3.93
C SER A 167 6.66 -5.68 -3.35
N LEU A 168 7.95 -5.57 -3.00
CA LEU A 168 8.73 -6.58 -2.34
C LEU A 168 9.40 -5.98 -1.11
N THR A 169 9.06 -6.49 0.06
CA THR A 169 9.67 -6.07 1.33
C THR A 169 10.28 -7.23 2.09
N HIS A 170 11.30 -6.96 2.90
CA HIS A 170 11.74 -7.88 3.93
C HIS A 170 11.03 -7.53 5.24
N GLN A 171 10.48 -8.54 5.90
CA GLN A 171 9.70 -8.42 7.12
C GLN A 171 10.45 -9.13 8.25
N PRO A 172 10.54 -8.52 9.45
CA PRO A 172 11.08 -9.20 10.61
C PRO A 172 10.19 -10.39 10.98
N ALA A 173 10.74 -11.32 11.77
CA ALA A 173 9.97 -12.42 12.32
C ALA A 173 8.76 -11.91 13.14
N SER A 174 7.65 -12.63 13.01
CA SER A 174 6.43 -12.40 13.77
C SER A 174 6.16 -13.56 14.72
N ARG A 175 5.08 -13.48 15.51
CA ARG A 175 4.70 -14.58 16.42
C ARG A 175 4.40 -15.89 15.70
N THR A 176 3.92 -15.82 14.45
CA THR A 176 3.38 -16.98 13.72
C THR A 176 4.17 -17.35 12.47
N PHE A 177 5.08 -16.48 12.02
CA PHE A 177 5.85 -16.68 10.79
C PHE A 177 7.28 -16.14 10.96
N PRO A 178 8.31 -16.85 10.47
CA PRO A 178 9.71 -16.40 10.55
C PRO A 178 9.97 -15.10 9.76
N ALA A 179 11.21 -14.60 9.84
CA ALA A 179 11.66 -13.52 8.97
C ALA A 179 11.45 -13.93 7.51
N SER A 180 10.96 -13.00 6.70
CA SER A 180 10.39 -13.37 5.40
C SER A 180 10.45 -12.23 4.39
N PHE A 181 10.40 -12.60 3.12
CA PHE A 181 10.08 -11.70 2.05
C PHE A 181 8.57 -11.68 1.81
N LEU A 182 8.00 -10.50 1.66
CA LEU A 182 6.60 -10.29 1.32
C LEU A 182 6.52 -9.68 -0.08
N GLY A 183 6.08 -10.48 -1.05
CA GLY A 183 5.62 -10.01 -2.34
C GLY A 183 4.16 -9.60 -2.23
N TRP A 184 3.89 -8.32 -2.38
CA TRP A 184 2.55 -7.74 -2.35
C TRP A 184 2.20 -7.23 -3.75
N SER A 185 0.94 -7.33 -4.12
CA SER A 185 0.43 -6.72 -5.33
C SER A 185 -1.02 -6.30 -5.15
N ARG A 186 -1.44 -5.35 -5.99
CA ARG A 186 -2.81 -4.87 -6.06
C ARG A 186 -3.28 -4.93 -7.50
N HIS A 187 -4.46 -5.50 -7.71
CA HIS A 187 -5.27 -5.31 -8.90
C HIS A 187 -6.29 -4.23 -8.57
N TYR A 188 -6.17 -3.07 -9.21
CA TYR A 188 -7.16 -2.00 -9.10
C TYR A 188 -7.74 -1.65 -10.46
N GLN A 189 -9.06 -1.80 -10.61
CA GLN A 189 -9.84 -1.30 -11.72
C GLN A 189 -10.70 -0.13 -11.22
N PRO A 190 -10.57 1.08 -11.79
CA PRO A 190 -11.36 2.23 -11.39
C PRO A 190 -12.79 2.16 -11.96
N ARG A 191 -13.61 3.16 -11.63
CA ARG A 191 -14.98 3.32 -12.15
C ARG A 191 -15.05 3.13 -13.68
N PRO A 192 -16.18 2.63 -14.20
CA PRO A 192 -17.44 2.36 -13.50
C PRO A 192 -17.44 1.06 -12.67
N ASP A 193 -16.67 0.06 -13.08
CA ASP A 193 -16.62 -1.25 -12.42
C ASP A 193 -15.44 -1.30 -11.44
N VAL A 194 -15.63 -0.64 -10.28
CA VAL A 194 -14.60 -0.62 -9.24
C VAL A 194 -14.32 -2.04 -8.76
N ARG A 195 -13.10 -2.51 -9.01
CA ARG A 195 -12.61 -3.80 -8.52
C ARG A 195 -11.25 -3.61 -7.88
N GLU A 196 -11.15 -3.95 -6.62
CA GLU A 196 -9.89 -3.93 -5.89
C GLU A 196 -9.64 -5.27 -5.23
N PHE A 197 -8.51 -5.87 -5.60
CA PHE A 197 -8.02 -7.10 -5.00
C PHE A 197 -6.56 -6.93 -4.61
N ILE A 198 -6.15 -7.57 -3.52
CA ILE A 198 -4.76 -7.61 -3.10
C ILE A 198 -4.31 -9.06 -3.05
N MET A 199 -3.15 -9.35 -3.63
CA MET A 199 -2.52 -10.67 -3.49
C MET A 199 -1.18 -10.51 -2.80
N ALA A 200 -0.97 -11.29 -1.74
CA ALA A 200 0.24 -11.28 -0.95
C ALA A 200 0.80 -12.69 -0.81
N LEU A 201 2.07 -12.86 -1.15
CA LEU A 201 2.86 -14.08 -0.96
C LEU A 201 4.01 -13.77 -0.01
N ARG A 202 4.01 -14.43 1.14
CA ARG A 202 5.10 -14.41 2.12
C ARG A 202 5.92 -15.68 1.99
N VAL A 203 7.25 -15.52 1.96
CA VAL A 203 8.22 -16.60 1.79
C VAL A 203 9.29 -16.44 2.86
N ALA A 204 9.54 -17.49 3.66
CA ALA A 204 10.60 -17.45 4.67
C ALA A 204 11.97 -17.18 4.01
N ASP A 205 12.75 -16.29 4.60
CA ASP A 205 13.97 -15.74 3.96
C ASP A 205 15.17 -16.71 3.94
N ASN A 206 15.01 -17.87 4.57
CA ASN A 206 15.98 -18.97 4.59
C ASN A 206 15.69 -20.04 3.51
N LEU A 207 14.60 -19.91 2.75
CA LEU A 207 14.24 -20.86 1.71
C LEU A 207 15.13 -20.73 0.48
N ARG A 208 15.18 -21.81 -0.31
CA ARG A 208 15.87 -21.88 -1.59
C ARG A 208 14.85 -22.02 -2.71
N PRO A 209 15.22 -21.78 -3.98
CA PRO A 209 14.35 -22.13 -5.10
C PRO A 209 13.90 -23.60 -5.01
N GLY A 210 12.61 -23.84 -5.23
CA GLY A 210 11.96 -25.13 -5.00
C GLY A 210 10.44 -25.00 -4.83
N THR A 211 9.77 -26.14 -4.74
CA THR A 211 8.30 -26.20 -4.56
C THR A 211 7.94 -26.45 -3.11
N TYR A 212 7.05 -25.62 -2.58
CA TYR A 212 6.62 -25.61 -1.18
C TYR A 212 5.11 -25.70 -1.09
N GLN A 213 4.61 -26.46 -0.12
CA GLN A 213 3.18 -26.69 0.05
C GLN A 213 2.52 -25.53 0.81
N VAL A 214 1.36 -25.12 0.33
CA VAL A 214 0.49 -24.13 0.98
C VAL A 214 -0.37 -24.85 1.99
N SER A 215 -0.31 -24.40 3.25
CA SER A 215 -1.23 -24.84 4.29
C SER A 215 -1.38 -23.75 5.34
N THR A 216 -2.45 -23.81 6.13
CA THR A 216 -2.73 -22.83 7.21
C THR A 216 -1.71 -22.88 8.35
N GLN A 217 -0.82 -23.87 8.37
CA GLN A 217 0.21 -24.06 9.39
C GLN A 217 1.63 -23.91 8.83
N SER A 218 1.77 -23.61 7.53
CA SER A 218 3.07 -23.49 6.89
C SER A 218 3.85 -22.31 7.47
N GLN A 219 5.10 -22.57 7.84
CA GLN A 219 6.08 -21.53 8.20
C GLN A 219 7.07 -21.27 7.07
N GLU A 220 6.87 -21.91 5.91
CA GLU A 220 7.72 -21.78 4.73
C GLU A 220 7.13 -20.75 3.76
N VAL A 221 5.85 -20.94 3.39
CA VAL A 221 5.12 -20.06 2.48
C VAL A 221 3.71 -19.79 2.99
N GLU A 222 3.25 -18.56 2.85
CA GLU A 222 1.89 -18.13 3.20
C GLU A 222 1.37 -17.26 2.06
N ILE A 223 0.21 -17.58 1.50
CA ILE A 223 -0.40 -16.84 0.40
C ILE A 223 -1.85 -16.49 0.72
N VAL A 224 -2.25 -15.28 0.35
CA VAL A 224 -3.59 -14.77 0.61
C VAL A 224 -4.04 -13.85 -0.53
N LEU A 225 -5.31 -13.97 -0.88
CA LEU A 225 -6.03 -13.03 -1.73
C LEU A 225 -7.01 -12.25 -0.85
N PHE A 226 -7.02 -10.92 -0.93
CA PHE A 226 -8.04 -10.09 -0.32
C PHE A 226 -8.99 -9.58 -1.39
N ASP A 227 -10.28 -9.74 -1.15
CA ASP A 227 -11.30 -8.90 -1.78
C ASP A 227 -11.40 -7.61 -0.98
N MET A 228 -11.24 -6.48 -1.66
CA MET A 228 -11.37 -5.15 -1.08
C MET A 228 -12.67 -4.47 -1.52
N ASN A 229 -13.53 -5.15 -2.30
CA ASN A 229 -14.76 -4.60 -2.85
C ASN A 229 -15.88 -4.58 -1.81
N GLY A 230 -15.99 -3.47 -1.08
CA GLY A 230 -17.08 -3.20 -0.13
C GLY A 230 -17.04 -4.04 1.16
N ARG A 231 -16.32 -5.16 1.18
CA ARG A 231 -16.00 -5.96 2.37
C ARG A 231 -14.54 -6.37 2.30
N PHE A 232 -13.81 -6.21 3.40
CA PHE A 232 -12.42 -6.68 3.53
C PHE A 232 -12.45 -8.19 3.82
N VAL A 233 -12.43 -9.02 2.78
CA VAL A 233 -12.53 -10.49 2.92
C VAL A 233 -11.20 -11.15 2.56
N PRO A 234 -10.49 -11.75 3.54
CA PRO A 234 -9.27 -12.51 3.27
C PRO A 234 -9.57 -13.96 2.89
N TYR A 235 -9.02 -14.42 1.77
CA TYR A 235 -9.01 -15.81 1.35
C TYR A 235 -7.62 -16.40 1.57
N TRP A 236 -7.41 -16.99 2.75
CA TRP A 236 -6.13 -17.58 3.12
C TRP A 236 -5.94 -18.93 2.44
N GLY A 237 -4.76 -19.12 1.84
CA GLY A 237 -4.39 -20.39 1.23
C GLY A 237 -4.35 -21.52 2.26
N TYR A 238 -5.11 -22.59 2.02
CA TYR A 238 -5.14 -23.76 2.89
C TYR A 238 -4.68 -25.05 2.20
N GLU A 239 -4.56 -25.04 0.87
CA GLU A 239 -4.15 -26.17 0.04
C GLU A 239 -3.52 -25.63 -1.25
N GLY A 240 -2.52 -26.32 -1.79
CA GLY A 240 -1.86 -25.99 -3.05
C GLY A 240 -0.34 -25.89 -2.91
N GLU A 241 0.31 -25.23 -3.85
CA GLU A 241 1.76 -25.12 -3.90
C GLU A 241 2.26 -23.78 -4.45
N VAL A 242 3.46 -23.42 -4.01
CA VAL A 242 4.25 -22.30 -4.52
C VAL A 242 5.58 -22.84 -4.99
N ASN A 243 5.89 -22.64 -6.27
CA ASN A 243 7.19 -22.94 -6.83
C ASN A 243 8.03 -21.66 -6.91
N ILE A 244 9.02 -21.55 -6.04
CA ILE A 244 9.95 -20.44 -5.97
C ILE A 244 11.03 -20.64 -7.01
N VAL A 245 11.10 -19.74 -7.99
CA VAL A 245 12.12 -19.73 -9.04
C VAL A 245 13.32 -18.87 -8.63
N ALA A 246 13.06 -17.74 -7.97
CA ALA A 246 14.09 -16.86 -7.43
C ALA A 246 13.61 -16.19 -6.14
N ILE A 247 14.51 -16.02 -5.19
CA ILE A 247 14.29 -15.33 -3.92
C ILE A 247 15.43 -14.33 -3.68
N PRO A 248 15.18 -13.18 -3.04
CA PRO A 248 16.25 -12.23 -2.73
C PRO A 248 17.33 -12.82 -1.82
N THR A 249 18.48 -12.16 -1.77
CA THR A 249 19.52 -12.51 -0.79
C THR A 249 19.00 -12.25 0.62
N PRO A 250 19.15 -13.18 1.59
CA PRO A 250 18.64 -13.03 2.95
C PRO A 250 18.96 -11.66 3.57
N GLY A 251 17.96 -11.03 4.20
CA GLY A 251 18.09 -9.70 4.80
C GLY A 251 18.12 -8.52 3.81
N THR A 252 17.98 -8.76 2.50
CA THR A 252 17.92 -7.70 1.47
C THR A 252 16.86 -8.01 0.43
N THR A 253 16.26 -7.01 -0.20
CA THR A 253 15.32 -7.23 -1.33
C THR A 253 16.03 -7.33 -2.70
N LYS A 254 17.37 -7.26 -2.73
CA LYS A 254 18.16 -7.32 -3.96
C LYS A 254 18.02 -8.69 -4.64
N GLY A 255 17.81 -8.66 -5.96
CA GLY A 255 17.60 -9.84 -6.81
C GLY A 255 16.15 -10.07 -7.21
N GLY A 256 15.19 -9.53 -6.44
CA GLY A 256 13.76 -9.71 -6.68
C GLY A 256 13.25 -11.10 -6.26
N MET A 257 11.95 -11.30 -6.41
CA MET A 257 11.27 -12.56 -6.12
C MET A 257 10.53 -13.02 -7.37
N LYS A 258 10.69 -14.30 -7.72
CA LYS A 258 9.96 -14.95 -8.81
C LYS A 258 9.37 -16.25 -8.33
N ALA A 259 8.07 -16.45 -8.55
CA ALA A 259 7.37 -17.67 -8.18
C ALA A 259 6.20 -17.95 -9.12
N THR A 260 5.84 -19.22 -9.23
CA THR A 260 4.52 -19.64 -9.72
C THR A 260 3.73 -20.24 -8.57
N PHE A 261 2.41 -20.13 -8.61
CA PHE A 261 1.57 -20.63 -7.53
C PHE A 261 0.21 -21.11 -8.02
N HIS A 262 -0.31 -22.10 -7.32
CA HIS A 262 -1.69 -22.58 -7.41
C HIS A 262 -2.16 -22.88 -6.00
N PHE A 263 -3.27 -22.28 -5.57
CA PHE A 263 -3.81 -22.57 -4.25
C PHE A 263 -5.33 -22.48 -4.20
N LYS A 264 -5.92 -23.15 -3.21
CA LYS A 264 -7.29 -22.92 -2.76
C LYS A 264 -7.26 -22.05 -1.51
N GLY A 265 -8.06 -20.99 -1.54
CA GLY A 265 -8.21 -20.04 -0.45
C GLY A 265 -9.61 -20.13 0.16
N ALA A 266 -9.72 -19.89 1.46
CA ALA A 266 -11.00 -19.83 2.16
C ALA A 266 -11.09 -18.57 3.02
N ASP A 267 -12.31 -18.03 3.12
CA ASP A 267 -12.61 -17.00 4.10
C ASP A 267 -12.48 -17.55 5.54
N GLY A 268 -12.42 -16.67 6.54
CA GLY A 268 -12.28 -17.09 7.94
C GLY A 268 -13.39 -18.04 8.44
N THR A 269 -14.53 -18.09 7.75
CA THR A 269 -15.63 -19.01 8.06
C THR A 269 -15.65 -20.29 7.23
N LYS A 270 -14.77 -20.40 6.22
CA LYS A 270 -14.73 -21.46 5.19
C LYS A 270 -16.03 -21.67 4.43
N ARG A 271 -16.90 -20.66 4.38
CA ARG A 271 -18.15 -20.68 3.60
C ARG A 271 -17.90 -20.25 2.16
N GLU A 272 -16.95 -19.35 1.97
CA GLU A 272 -16.57 -18.85 0.66
C GLU A 272 -15.16 -19.31 0.35
N THR A 273 -15.00 -19.92 -0.82
CA THR A 273 -13.71 -20.42 -1.29
C THR A 273 -13.38 -19.87 -2.66
N VAL A 274 -12.09 -19.70 -2.89
CA VAL A 274 -11.53 -19.38 -4.20
C VAL A 274 -10.51 -20.44 -4.60
N GLU A 275 -10.41 -20.67 -5.89
CA GLU A 275 -9.28 -21.36 -6.50
C GLU A 275 -8.49 -20.34 -7.32
N VAL A 276 -7.19 -20.26 -7.06
CA VAL A 276 -6.26 -19.38 -7.75
C VAL A 276 -5.29 -20.25 -8.53
N SER A 277 -5.36 -20.19 -9.85
CA SER A 277 -4.57 -21.00 -10.78
C SER A 277 -3.75 -20.13 -11.72
N ALA A 278 -2.78 -20.73 -12.41
CA ALA A 278 -1.88 -20.02 -13.34
C ALA A 278 -1.22 -18.78 -12.70
N GLY A 279 -0.95 -18.85 -11.40
CA GLY A 279 -0.35 -17.78 -10.63
C GLY A 279 1.11 -17.57 -11.02
N HIS A 280 1.47 -16.33 -11.35
CA HIS A 280 2.83 -15.91 -11.65
C HIS A 280 3.14 -14.63 -10.87
N LEU A 281 4.28 -14.62 -10.20
CA LEU A 281 4.82 -13.46 -9.51
C LEU A 281 6.24 -13.23 -10.02
N ASP A 282 6.52 -12.01 -10.47
CA ASP A 282 7.87 -11.50 -10.75
C ASP A 282 7.93 -10.07 -10.24
N ILE A 283 8.65 -9.84 -9.14
CA ILE A 283 8.79 -8.51 -8.51
C ILE A 283 10.27 -8.22 -8.30
N ARG A 284 10.73 -7.03 -8.69
CA ARG A 284 12.12 -6.60 -8.62
C ARG A 284 12.22 -5.16 -8.09
N PRO A 285 13.17 -4.81 -7.21
CA PRO A 285 13.32 -3.47 -6.63
C PRO A 285 13.94 -2.40 -7.56
#